data_AF-A0A9X3MS98-F1
#
_entry.id   AF-A0A9X3MS98-F1
#
_cell.length_a   1.000
_cell.length_b   1.000
_cell.length_c   1.000
_cell.angle_alpha   90.00
_cell.angle_beta   90.00
_cell.angle_gamma   90.00
#
_symmetry.space_group_name_H-M   'P 1'
#
loop_
_entity.id
_entity.type
_entity.pdbx_description
1 polymer ?
#
loop_
_entity_poly.entity_id
_entity_poly.type
_entity_poly.pdbx_seq_one_letter_code
_entity_poly.pdbx_strand_id
1 'polypeptide(L)'
;MSDWTIDPDALRHVCPNLDAVAARRIADGLGEAFMRFEINTPRRAAMAVAQWGHESDHFKTATEYASGSAYEGRKDLGNTQPGDGRRFKGRGRIQITGRANYAAIAKALELDCVNNPDVLAEPPNSELASGYWWFSHDCNGFCDRDDFVGLTKRINGGTNGLDDRRRLYALATQVAEKLVPVDRWGVLTDDEREWMETLAKERKIAKRNGGWKTIDPSHLARANDAKQHLVARAKELESKSAAEPNGWRRFGRQKRYDLMKEATGK
;
A
#
# COMPACT_ATOMS: atom_id res chain seq x y z
N MET A 1 -2.64 -5.78 -9.09
CA MET A 1 -3.32 -4.93 -8.08
C MET A 1 -3.44 -5.78 -6.84
N SER A 2 -3.31 -5.19 -5.66
CA SER A 2 -3.59 -5.91 -4.42
C SER A 2 -5.09 -6.21 -4.35
N ASP A 3 -5.42 -7.38 -3.81
CA ASP A 3 -6.83 -7.75 -3.58
C ASP A 3 -7.42 -6.89 -2.47
N TRP A 4 -6.58 -6.30 -1.62
CA TRP A 4 -6.99 -5.51 -0.47
C TRP A 4 -6.73 -4.02 -0.70
N THR A 5 -7.67 -3.17 -0.33
CA THR A 5 -7.53 -1.71 -0.39
C THR A 5 -8.22 -1.07 0.80
N ILE A 6 -7.81 0.15 1.14
CA ILE A 6 -8.56 1.04 2.03
C ILE A 6 -9.25 2.13 1.18
N ASP A 7 -10.21 2.87 1.74
CA ASP A 7 -10.86 3.96 1.00
C ASP A 7 -9.87 5.12 0.77
N PRO A 8 -9.51 5.46 -0.49
CA PRO A 8 -8.57 6.54 -0.77
C PRO A 8 -9.14 7.92 -0.39
N ASP A 9 -10.46 8.11 -0.36
CA ASP A 9 -11.06 9.37 0.09
C ASP A 9 -11.02 9.49 1.61
N ALA A 10 -11.08 8.37 2.34
CA ALA A 10 -10.80 8.37 3.78
C ALA A 10 -9.33 8.74 4.07
N LEU A 11 -8.39 8.25 3.26
CA LEU A 11 -6.99 8.66 3.37
C LEU A 11 -6.82 10.17 3.12
N ARG A 12 -7.50 10.72 2.11
CA ARG A 12 -7.50 12.16 1.82
C ARG A 12 -8.24 12.98 2.89
N HIS A 13 -9.25 12.43 3.56
CA HIS A 13 -9.86 13.09 4.73
C HIS A 13 -8.83 13.34 5.83
N VAL A 14 -7.94 12.38 6.07
CA VAL A 14 -6.86 12.51 7.06
C VAL A 14 -5.74 13.42 6.54
N CYS A 15 -5.39 13.30 5.25
CA CYS A 15 -4.32 14.03 4.57
C CYS A 15 -4.88 14.81 3.36
N PRO A 16 -5.50 15.98 3.56
CA PRO A 16 -6.32 16.66 2.53
C PRO A 16 -5.55 17.15 1.30
N ASN A 17 -4.25 17.37 1.45
CA ASN A 17 -3.38 17.83 0.36
C ASN A 17 -2.80 16.66 -0.46
N LEU A 18 -3.19 15.41 -0.17
CA LEU A 18 -2.77 14.25 -0.94
C LEU A 18 -3.54 14.21 -2.27
N ASP A 19 -2.80 14.18 -3.37
CA ASP A 19 -3.33 14.02 -4.72
C ASP A 19 -4.17 12.74 -4.85
N ALA A 20 -5.22 12.76 -5.67
CA ALA A 20 -6.16 11.64 -5.79
C ALA A 20 -5.52 10.38 -6.40
N VAL A 21 -4.61 10.54 -7.37
CA VAL A 21 -3.90 9.41 -7.99
C VAL A 21 -2.90 8.83 -6.99
N ALA A 22 -2.15 9.68 -6.29
CA ALA A 22 -1.27 9.26 -5.22
C ALA A 22 -2.05 8.53 -4.10
N ALA A 23 -3.16 9.10 -3.63
CA ALA A 23 -4.01 8.52 -2.60
C ALA A 23 -4.48 7.11 -2.96
N ARG A 24 -4.91 6.89 -4.21
CA ARG A 24 -5.30 5.54 -4.67
C ARG A 24 -4.14 4.56 -4.64
N ARG A 25 -2.97 4.92 -5.18
CA ARG A 25 -1.79 4.06 -5.17
C ARG A 25 -1.34 3.70 -3.76
N ILE A 26 -1.42 4.65 -2.83
CA ILE A 26 -1.03 4.48 -1.44
C ILE A 26 -2.07 3.64 -0.71
N ALA A 27 -3.37 3.92 -0.88
CA ALA A 27 -4.45 3.14 -0.30
C ALA A 27 -4.38 1.66 -0.69
N ASP A 28 -3.96 1.37 -1.92
CA ASP A 28 -3.74 0.00 -2.39
C ASP A 28 -2.59 -0.70 -1.66
N GLY A 29 -1.46 -0.01 -1.51
CA GLY A 29 -0.31 -0.52 -0.75
C GLY A 29 -0.62 -0.66 0.75
N LEU A 30 -1.35 0.29 1.32
CA LEU A 30 -1.81 0.26 2.70
C LEU A 30 -2.76 -0.92 2.92
N GLY A 31 -3.70 -1.17 2.01
CA GLY A 31 -4.61 -2.30 2.10
C GLY A 31 -3.87 -3.64 2.15
N GLU A 32 -2.89 -3.83 1.28
CA GLU A 32 -2.06 -5.03 1.26
C GLU A 32 -1.22 -5.17 2.54
N ALA A 33 -0.54 -4.10 2.95
CA ALA A 33 0.27 -4.09 4.17
C ALA A 33 -0.59 -4.33 5.41
N PHE A 34 -1.73 -3.67 5.53
CA PHE A 34 -2.61 -3.76 6.69
C PHE A 34 -3.16 -5.17 6.85
N MET A 35 -3.53 -5.83 5.76
CA MET A 35 -3.93 -7.24 5.83
C MET A 35 -2.78 -8.17 6.19
N ARG A 36 -1.62 -8.02 5.54
CA ARG A 36 -0.46 -8.90 5.77
C ARG A 36 0.09 -8.81 7.19
N PHE A 37 -0.04 -7.64 7.83
CA PHE A 37 0.54 -7.34 9.14
C PHE A 37 -0.52 -7.07 10.22
N GLU A 38 -1.75 -7.54 9.99
CA GLU A 38 -2.85 -7.53 10.95
C GLU A 38 -3.22 -6.13 11.49
N ILE A 39 -3.07 -5.09 10.67
CA ILE A 39 -3.58 -3.74 10.94
C ILE A 39 -5.05 -3.69 10.47
N ASN A 40 -5.87 -4.54 11.06
CA ASN A 40 -7.19 -4.94 10.53
C ASN A 40 -8.38 -4.58 11.44
N THR A 41 -8.15 -3.76 12.47
CA THR A 41 -9.21 -3.17 13.28
C THR A 41 -9.29 -1.65 13.03
N PRO A 42 -10.45 -1.02 13.21
CA PRO A 42 -10.59 0.43 13.04
C PRO A 42 -9.55 1.23 13.84
N ARG A 43 -9.27 0.82 15.09
CA ARG A 43 -8.28 1.47 15.95
C ARG A 43 -6.85 1.33 15.42
N ARG A 44 -6.44 0.10 15.05
CA ARG A 44 -5.11 -0.17 14.48
C ARG A 44 -4.91 0.63 13.19
N ALA A 45 -5.89 0.60 12.29
CA ALA A 45 -5.85 1.33 11.02
C ALA A 45 -5.75 2.86 11.24
N ALA A 46 -6.58 3.43 12.11
CA ALA A 46 -6.55 4.86 12.40
C ALA A 46 -5.22 5.31 13.03
N MET A 47 -4.68 4.55 13.98
CA MET A 47 -3.37 4.85 14.57
C MET A 47 -2.23 4.70 13.56
N ALA A 48 -2.25 3.64 12.74
CA ALA A 48 -1.25 3.44 11.69
C ALA A 48 -1.27 4.59 10.68
N VAL A 49 -2.44 4.95 10.14
CA VAL A 49 -2.56 6.08 9.19
C VAL A 49 -2.11 7.40 9.81
N ALA A 50 -2.40 7.64 11.09
CA ALA A 50 -1.95 8.85 11.78
C ALA A 50 -0.43 8.92 11.93
N GLN A 51 0.19 7.84 12.40
CA GLN A 51 1.64 7.78 12.57
C GLN A 51 2.35 7.86 11.21
N TRP A 52 1.92 7.05 10.25
CA TRP A 52 2.54 6.98 8.93
C TRP A 52 2.34 8.28 8.17
N GLY A 53 1.17 8.92 8.29
CA GLY A 53 0.91 10.25 7.75
C GLY A 53 1.90 11.27 8.30
N HIS A 54 2.15 11.28 9.61
CA HIS A 54 3.12 12.20 10.20
C HIS A 54 4.55 11.96 9.70
N GLU A 55 5.01 10.71 9.75
CA GLU A 55 6.39 10.33 9.36
C GLU A 55 6.72 10.57 7.88
N SER A 56 5.70 10.74 7.04
CA SER A 56 5.81 10.80 5.58
C SER A 56 5.39 12.13 4.97
N ASP A 57 5.34 13.20 5.77
CA ASP A 57 4.79 14.52 5.39
C ASP A 57 3.40 14.38 4.74
N HIS A 58 2.48 13.79 5.49
CA HIS A 58 1.10 13.50 5.08
C HIS A 58 1.05 12.66 3.79
N PHE A 59 1.87 11.60 3.75
CA PHE A 59 2.03 10.68 2.61
C PHE A 59 2.60 11.29 1.32
N LYS A 60 3.06 12.55 1.34
CA LYS A 60 3.67 13.20 0.16
C LYS A 60 5.01 12.60 -0.23
N THR A 61 5.76 12.04 0.71
CA THR A 61 7.06 11.41 0.43
C THR A 61 7.17 10.06 1.11
N ALA A 62 7.96 9.16 0.55
CA ALA A 62 8.42 7.93 1.21
C ALA A 62 9.95 7.88 1.28
N THR A 63 10.60 9.03 1.15
CA THR A 63 12.04 9.21 1.25
C THR A 63 12.29 10.42 2.14
N GLU A 64 13.18 10.29 3.12
CA GLU A 64 13.58 11.43 3.92
C GLU A 64 14.19 12.55 3.06
N TYR A 65 13.97 13.79 3.48
CA TYR A 65 14.57 14.96 2.84
C TYR A 65 16.06 15.11 3.15
N ALA A 66 16.52 14.61 4.30
CA ALA A 66 17.92 14.67 4.65
C ALA A 66 18.76 13.75 3.74
N SER A 67 20.06 14.02 3.70
CA SER A 67 21.00 13.26 2.88
C SER A 67 21.27 11.84 3.40
N GLY A 68 20.94 11.57 4.67
CA GLY A 68 21.33 10.35 5.39
C GLY A 68 22.77 10.34 5.90
N SER A 69 23.58 11.37 5.64
CA SER A 69 24.99 11.38 6.09
C SER A 69 25.15 11.32 7.61
N ALA A 70 24.14 11.76 8.37
CA ALA A 70 24.12 11.67 9.83
C ALA A 70 24.03 10.21 10.34
N TYR A 71 23.66 9.26 9.48
CA TYR A 71 23.59 7.84 9.82
C TYR A 71 24.89 7.07 9.53
N GLU A 72 25.91 7.72 8.97
CA GLU A 72 27.18 7.08 8.66
C GLU A 72 27.85 6.55 9.93
N GLY A 73 28.34 5.30 9.90
CA GLY A 73 29.02 4.68 11.05
C GLY A 73 28.12 4.34 12.26
N ARG A 74 26.79 4.56 12.17
CA ARG A 74 25.84 4.21 13.25
C ARG A 74 25.72 2.70 13.39
N LYS A 75 26.45 2.14 14.36
CA LYS A 75 26.51 0.69 14.65
C LYS A 75 25.16 0.11 15.07
N ASP A 76 24.35 0.89 15.80
CA ASP A 76 22.99 0.53 16.20
C ASP A 76 22.04 0.36 14.99
N LEU A 77 22.34 1.01 13.87
CA LEU A 77 21.62 0.88 12.59
C LEU A 77 22.25 -0.19 11.66
N GLY A 78 23.33 -0.83 12.10
CA GLY A 78 24.13 -1.74 11.29
C GLY A 78 24.95 -1.07 10.17
N ASN A 79 25.06 0.26 10.18
CA ASN A 79 25.82 1.03 9.19
C ASN A 79 27.32 0.93 9.49
N THR A 80 27.95 -0.16 9.07
CA THR A 80 29.34 -0.50 9.36
C THR A 80 30.26 -0.41 8.15
N GLN A 81 29.71 -0.17 6.96
CA GLN A 81 30.48 0.00 5.73
C GLN A 81 30.48 1.46 5.28
N PRO A 82 31.57 1.96 4.67
CA PRO A 82 31.62 3.31 4.12
C PRO A 82 30.49 3.57 3.13
N GLY A 83 29.75 4.66 3.34
CA GLY A 83 28.64 5.11 2.50
C GLY A 83 27.27 4.57 2.92
N ASP A 84 27.21 3.77 3.98
CA ASP A 84 25.96 3.18 4.49
C ASP A 84 24.94 4.24 4.89
N GLY A 85 25.37 5.37 5.45
CA GLY A 85 24.46 6.40 5.94
C GLY A 85 23.56 6.94 4.82
N ARG A 86 24.17 7.34 3.71
CA ARG A 86 23.42 7.84 2.53
C ARG A 86 22.69 6.71 1.80
N ARG A 87 23.27 5.51 1.74
CA ARG A 87 22.68 4.37 1.04
C ARG A 87 21.40 3.89 1.72
N PHE A 88 21.45 3.70 3.04
CA PHE A 88 20.34 3.21 3.87
C PHE A 88 19.67 4.34 4.66
N LYS A 89 19.57 5.49 4.02
CA LYS A 89 18.80 6.65 4.47
C LYS A 89 17.31 6.31 4.59
N GLY A 90 16.57 7.08 5.39
CA GLY A 90 15.14 6.92 5.68
C GLY A 90 14.28 6.76 4.43
N ARG A 91 13.59 5.62 4.31
CA ARG A 91 12.56 5.38 3.29
C ARG A 91 11.35 4.62 3.85
N GLY A 92 10.29 4.52 3.06
CA GLY A 92 9.01 3.99 3.50
C GLY A 92 8.20 5.03 4.27
N ARG A 93 7.00 4.63 4.69
CA ARG A 93 6.04 5.49 5.40
C ARG A 93 6.38 5.73 6.86
N ILE A 94 7.29 4.94 7.43
CA ILE A 94 7.73 5.06 8.83
C ILE A 94 9.23 5.42 8.97
N GLN A 95 9.85 5.91 7.88
CA GLN A 95 11.27 6.32 7.86
C GLN A 95 12.25 5.21 8.28
N ILE A 96 12.13 4.05 7.65
CA ILE A 96 13.03 2.91 7.82
C ILE A 96 14.45 3.34 7.46
N THR A 97 15.36 3.25 8.42
CA THR A 97 16.73 3.73 8.29
C THR A 97 17.71 2.65 8.75
N GLY A 98 18.84 2.52 8.05
CA GLY A 98 19.95 1.65 8.47
C GLY A 98 20.01 0.29 7.77
N ARG A 99 21.24 -0.15 7.47
CA ARG A 99 21.53 -1.43 6.79
C ARG A 99 20.84 -2.62 7.45
N ALA A 100 20.83 -2.68 8.78
CA ALA A 100 20.22 -3.80 9.51
C ALA A 100 18.72 -3.93 9.20
N ASN A 101 18.00 -2.81 9.19
CA ASN A 101 16.57 -2.78 8.90
C ASN A 101 16.28 -3.14 7.45
N TYR A 102 17.06 -2.60 6.51
CA TYR A 102 16.96 -2.95 5.09
C TYR A 102 17.21 -4.45 4.85
N ALA A 103 18.21 -5.05 5.51
CA ALA A 103 18.48 -6.48 5.39
C ALA A 103 17.34 -7.34 5.96
N ALA A 104 16.74 -6.94 7.09
CA ALA A 104 15.59 -7.63 7.66
C ALA A 104 14.38 -7.60 6.72
N ILE A 105 14.08 -6.44 6.14
CA ILE A 105 13.00 -6.27 5.16
C ILE A 105 13.26 -7.09 3.89
N ALA A 106 14.49 -7.08 3.38
CA ALA A 106 14.85 -7.84 2.18
C ALA A 106 14.55 -9.32 2.35
N LYS A 107 14.87 -9.87 3.53
CA LYS A 107 14.57 -11.26 3.89
C LYS A 107 13.07 -11.50 4.04
N ALA A 108 12.36 -10.64 4.77
CA ALA A 108 10.95 -10.86 5.08
C ALA A 108 10.00 -10.68 3.89
N LEU A 109 10.36 -9.81 2.95
CA LEU A 109 9.54 -9.47 1.78
C LEU A 109 10.07 -10.07 0.47
N GLU A 110 11.19 -10.79 0.51
CA GLU A 110 11.91 -11.26 -0.69
C GLU A 110 12.14 -10.13 -1.71
N LEU A 111 12.56 -8.98 -1.19
CA LEU A 111 12.71 -7.72 -1.92
C LEU A 111 14.17 -7.29 -1.92
N ASP A 112 14.78 -7.06 -3.08
CA ASP A 112 16.18 -6.64 -3.20
C ASP A 112 16.39 -5.15 -2.86
N CYS A 113 16.07 -4.76 -1.62
CA CYS A 113 16.28 -3.41 -1.12
C CYS A 113 17.69 -3.18 -0.55
N VAL A 114 18.52 -4.21 -0.40
CA VAL A 114 19.91 -4.03 0.04
C VAL A 114 20.76 -3.54 -1.13
N ASN A 115 20.57 -4.10 -2.33
CA ASN A 115 21.27 -3.63 -3.53
C ASN A 115 20.57 -2.45 -4.19
N ASN A 116 19.24 -2.41 -4.13
CA ASN A 116 18.43 -1.35 -4.73
C ASN A 116 17.57 -0.63 -3.65
N PRO A 117 18.15 0.17 -2.74
CA PRO A 117 17.43 0.71 -1.58
C PRO A 117 16.27 1.64 -1.92
N ASP A 118 16.29 2.29 -3.09
CA ASP A 118 15.23 3.18 -3.54
C ASP A 118 13.90 2.47 -3.76
N VAL A 119 13.90 1.14 -3.93
CA VAL A 119 12.65 0.38 -4.05
C VAL A 119 11.76 0.49 -2.81
N LEU A 120 12.28 0.88 -1.64
CA LEU A 120 11.48 1.13 -0.44
C LEU A 120 10.76 2.49 -0.45
N ALA A 121 11.04 3.36 -1.40
CA ALA A 121 10.30 4.61 -1.60
C ALA A 121 9.07 4.43 -2.51
N GLU A 122 8.99 3.32 -3.23
CA GLU A 122 7.97 3.10 -4.26
C GLU A 122 6.80 2.25 -3.74
N PRO A 123 5.55 2.70 -3.88
CA PRO A 123 4.40 1.83 -3.63
C PRO A 123 4.37 0.61 -4.57
N PRO A 124 4.00 -0.59 -4.09
CA PRO A 124 3.50 -0.88 -2.74
C PRO A 124 4.62 -1.21 -1.72
N ASN A 125 5.89 -1.23 -2.14
CA ASN A 125 7.00 -1.64 -1.28
C ASN A 125 7.18 -0.70 -0.08
N SER A 126 6.93 0.60 -0.24
CA SER A 126 7.01 1.58 0.85
C SER A 126 6.01 1.27 1.96
N GLU A 127 4.78 0.90 1.63
CA GLU A 127 3.77 0.49 2.59
C GLU A 127 4.07 -0.90 3.18
N LEU A 128 4.45 -1.89 2.36
CA LEU A 128 4.78 -3.25 2.83
C LEU A 128 5.98 -3.27 3.78
N ALA A 129 7.04 -2.53 3.47
CA ALA A 129 8.21 -2.43 4.33
C ALA A 129 7.86 -1.76 5.67
N SER A 130 7.02 -0.73 5.64
CA SER A 130 6.54 -0.04 6.84
C SER A 130 5.64 -0.94 7.69
N GLY A 131 4.79 -1.73 7.04
CA GLY A 131 3.96 -2.74 7.71
C GLY A 131 4.79 -3.84 8.36
N TYR A 132 5.85 -4.33 7.70
CA TYR A 132 6.76 -5.30 8.32
C TYR A 132 7.49 -4.71 9.52
N TRP A 133 7.98 -3.47 9.41
CA TRP A 133 8.61 -2.79 10.54
C TRP A 133 7.62 -2.65 11.71
N TRP A 134 6.39 -2.19 11.43
CA TRP A 134 5.32 -2.05 12.40
C TRP A 134 5.02 -3.36 13.14
N PHE A 135 4.89 -4.46 12.40
CA PHE A 135 4.69 -5.80 12.94
C PHE A 135 5.86 -6.26 13.80
N SER A 136 7.09 -6.16 13.28
CA SER A 136 8.30 -6.62 14.01
C SER A 136 8.60 -5.82 15.28
N HIS A 137 7.99 -4.64 15.44
CA HIS A 137 8.12 -3.78 16.62
C HIS A 137 6.88 -3.80 17.53
N ASP A 138 5.96 -4.74 17.35
CA ASP A 138 4.74 -4.92 18.16
C ASP A 138 3.88 -3.63 18.26
N CYS A 139 3.79 -2.86 17.18
CA CYS A 139 3.02 -1.61 17.19
C CYS A 139 1.51 -1.88 17.35
N ASN A 140 1.01 -3.03 16.90
CA ASN A 140 -0.38 -3.46 17.12
C ASN A 140 -0.71 -3.59 18.61
N GLY A 141 0.21 -4.11 19.43
CA GLY A 141 -0.02 -4.22 20.88
C GLY A 141 -0.25 -2.87 21.55
N PHE A 142 0.45 -1.81 21.12
CA PHE A 142 0.17 -0.45 21.60
C PHE A 142 -1.21 0.04 21.16
N CYS A 143 -1.59 -0.24 19.91
CA CYS A 143 -2.90 0.12 19.41
C CYS A 143 -4.01 -0.55 20.23
N ASP A 144 -3.90 -1.83 20.51
CA ASP A 144 -4.94 -2.59 21.23
C ASP A 144 -5.14 -2.11 22.67
N ARG A 145 -4.09 -1.56 23.29
CA ARG A 145 -4.14 -0.94 24.62
C ARG A 145 -4.53 0.55 24.59
N ASP A 146 -4.82 1.09 23.40
CA ASP A 146 -5.05 2.52 23.18
C ASP A 146 -3.88 3.43 23.61
N ASP A 147 -2.65 2.90 23.60
CA ASP A 147 -1.45 3.60 24.05
C ASP A 147 -0.81 4.40 22.91
N PHE A 148 -1.47 5.47 22.50
CA PHE A 148 -1.02 6.32 21.40
C PHE A 148 0.34 6.99 21.68
N VAL A 149 0.58 7.41 22.93
CA VAL A 149 1.83 8.08 23.32
C VAL A 149 2.98 7.09 23.35
N GLY A 150 2.76 5.88 23.88
CA GLY A 150 3.74 4.79 23.85
C GLY A 150 4.07 4.38 22.42
N LEU A 151 3.07 4.31 21.54
CA LEU A 151 3.27 4.08 20.11
C LEU A 151 4.15 5.17 19.47
N THR A 152 3.88 6.45 19.73
CA THR A 152 4.72 7.55 19.23
C THR A 152 6.17 7.42 19.72
N LYS A 153 6.38 7.08 20.99
CA LYS A 153 7.72 6.84 21.53
C LYS A 153 8.40 5.64 20.89
N ARG A 154 7.65 4.58 20.60
CA ARG A 154 8.17 3.39 19.91
C ARG A 154 8.68 3.72 18.49
N ILE A 155 7.97 4.60 17.79
CA ILE A 155 8.29 4.96 16.40
C ILE A 155 9.41 6.01 16.35
N ASN A 156 9.32 7.06 17.15
CA ASN A 156 10.20 8.23 17.04
C ASN A 156 11.34 8.24 18.08
N GLY A 157 11.33 7.35 19.06
CA GLY A 157 12.23 7.40 20.23
C GLY A 157 11.89 8.50 21.24
N GLY A 158 10.76 9.20 21.04
CA GLY A 158 10.33 10.33 21.86
C GLY A 158 8.92 10.78 21.51
N THR A 159 8.56 12.02 21.82
CA THR A 159 7.23 12.60 21.53
C THR A 159 7.27 13.71 20.50
N ASN A 160 8.29 13.72 19.63
CA ASN A 160 8.40 14.75 18.59
C ASN A 160 7.20 14.66 17.63
N GLY A 161 6.59 15.82 17.37
CA GLY A 161 5.43 15.92 16.50
C GLY A 161 4.13 15.35 17.07
N LEU A 162 4.04 15.09 18.38
CA LEU A 162 2.86 14.48 19.01
C LEU A 162 1.55 15.23 18.72
N ASP A 163 1.57 16.56 18.66
CA ASP A 163 0.36 17.36 18.38
C ASP A 163 -0.20 17.10 16.98
N ASP A 164 0.67 17.05 15.97
CA ASP A 164 0.25 16.74 14.61
C ASP A 164 -0.22 15.28 14.49
N ARG A 165 0.47 14.33 15.13
CA ARG A 165 0.04 12.93 15.20
C ARG A 165 -1.36 12.80 15.82
N ARG A 166 -1.63 13.54 16.90
CA ARG A 166 -2.96 13.58 17.55
C ARG A 166 -4.02 14.18 16.63
N ARG A 167 -3.68 15.25 15.90
CA ARG A 167 -4.57 15.85 14.89
C ARG A 167 -4.92 14.85 13.79
N LEU A 168 -3.93 14.16 13.21
CA LEU A 168 -4.15 13.13 12.21
C LEU A 168 -4.95 11.95 12.77
N TYR A 169 -4.68 11.54 14.02
CA TYR A 169 -5.43 10.46 14.67
C TYR A 169 -6.90 10.83 14.86
N ALA A 170 -7.20 12.05 15.31
CA ALA A 170 -8.57 12.52 15.45
C ALA A 170 -9.33 12.49 14.11
N LEU A 171 -8.69 12.89 13.01
CA LEU A 171 -9.28 12.79 11.66
C LEU A 171 -9.46 11.33 11.22
N ALA A 172 -8.46 10.48 11.47
CA ALA A 172 -8.51 9.06 11.12
C ALA A 172 -9.60 8.31 11.87
N THR A 173 -9.84 8.64 13.14
CA THR A 173 -10.93 8.06 13.95
C THR A 173 -12.31 8.33 13.34
N GLN A 174 -12.53 9.50 12.72
CA GLN A 174 -13.81 9.83 12.08
C GLN A 174 -14.16 8.93 10.89
N VAL A 175 -13.13 8.34 10.26
CA VAL A 175 -13.27 7.50 9.06
C VAL A 175 -12.68 6.10 9.27
N ALA A 176 -12.49 5.67 10.52
CA ALA A 176 -11.70 4.49 10.86
C ALA A 176 -12.19 3.20 10.18
N GLU A 177 -13.51 2.99 10.09
CA GLU A 177 -14.11 1.86 9.39
C GLU A 177 -13.72 1.79 7.91
N LYS A 178 -13.51 2.95 7.27
CA LYS A 178 -13.10 3.05 5.87
C LYS A 178 -11.58 2.90 5.66
N LEU A 179 -10.81 2.97 6.76
CA LEU A 179 -9.37 2.71 6.77
C LEU A 179 -9.05 1.23 7.03
N VAL A 180 -10.05 0.42 7.40
CA VAL A 180 -9.87 -1.03 7.49
C VAL A 180 -9.79 -1.61 6.08
N PRO A 181 -8.80 -2.47 5.79
CA PRO A 181 -8.68 -3.09 4.48
C PRO A 181 -9.90 -3.95 4.14
N VAL A 182 -10.37 -3.82 2.91
CA VAL A 182 -11.46 -4.63 2.34
C VAL A 182 -10.99 -5.33 1.07
N ASP A 183 -11.54 -6.52 0.81
CA ASP A 183 -11.32 -7.21 -0.46
C ASP A 183 -11.96 -6.39 -1.58
N ARG A 184 -11.11 -5.71 -2.35
CA ARG A 184 -11.44 -4.93 -3.54
C ARG A 184 -12.22 -5.78 -4.54
N TRP A 185 -11.84 -7.04 -4.68
CA TRP A 185 -12.42 -8.00 -5.63
C TRP A 185 -13.56 -8.81 -5.00
N GLY A 186 -13.93 -8.55 -3.74
CA GLY A 186 -15.03 -9.22 -3.03
C GLY A 186 -16.41 -9.03 -3.68
N VAL A 187 -16.55 -8.05 -4.58
CA VAL A 187 -17.78 -7.80 -5.34
C VAL A 187 -17.84 -8.49 -6.70
N LEU A 188 -16.73 -9.07 -7.15
CA LEU A 188 -16.67 -9.80 -8.42
C LEU A 188 -17.35 -11.16 -8.27
N THR A 189 -17.97 -11.64 -9.35
CA THR A 189 -18.34 -13.07 -9.42
C THR A 189 -17.09 -13.92 -9.60
N ASP A 190 -17.17 -15.23 -9.33
CA ASP A 190 -16.03 -16.14 -9.47
C ASP A 190 -15.38 -16.07 -10.86
N ASP A 191 -16.18 -16.08 -11.93
CA ASP A 191 -15.69 -15.89 -13.32
C ASP A 191 -14.93 -14.56 -13.47
N GLU A 192 -15.50 -13.45 -12.99
CA GLU A 192 -14.86 -12.13 -13.12
C GLU A 192 -13.56 -12.06 -12.34
N ARG A 193 -13.50 -12.71 -11.17
CA ARG A 193 -12.30 -12.82 -10.35
C ARG A 193 -11.23 -13.65 -11.07
N GLU A 194 -11.58 -14.80 -11.63
CA GLU A 194 -10.65 -15.66 -12.37
C GLU A 194 -9.98 -14.92 -13.54
N TRP A 195 -10.75 -14.13 -14.30
CA TRP A 195 -10.20 -13.34 -15.40
C TRP A 195 -9.36 -12.15 -14.93
N MET A 196 -9.73 -11.51 -13.82
CA MET A 196 -8.92 -10.47 -13.18
C MET A 196 -7.59 -11.02 -12.67
N GLU A 197 -7.62 -12.18 -12.00
CA GLU A 197 -6.44 -12.91 -11.52
C GLU A 197 -5.53 -13.31 -12.67
N THR A 198 -6.09 -13.86 -13.75
CA THR A 198 -5.34 -14.23 -14.95
C THR A 198 -4.65 -13.01 -15.54
N LEU A 199 -5.37 -11.92 -15.79
CA LEU A 199 -4.78 -10.70 -16.34
C LEU A 199 -3.67 -10.13 -15.44
N ALA A 200 -3.89 -10.12 -14.13
CA ALA A 200 -2.91 -9.63 -13.16
C ALA A 200 -1.66 -10.51 -13.10
N LYS A 201 -1.83 -11.84 -13.07
CA LYS A 201 -0.76 -12.84 -13.06
C LYS A 201 0.12 -12.72 -14.29
N GLU A 202 -0.48 -12.67 -15.48
CA GLU A 202 0.29 -12.61 -16.73
C GLU A 202 1.09 -11.30 -16.85
N ARG A 203 0.51 -10.17 -16.46
CA ARG A 203 1.24 -8.89 -16.38
C ARG A 203 2.40 -8.92 -15.39
N LYS A 204 2.22 -9.59 -14.24
CA LYS A 204 3.27 -9.75 -13.23
C LYS A 204 4.42 -10.60 -13.76
N ILE A 205 4.13 -11.67 -14.50
CA ILE A 205 5.13 -12.51 -15.16
C ILE A 205 5.91 -11.69 -16.18
N ALA A 206 5.24 -10.96 -17.08
CA ALA A 206 5.91 -10.11 -18.05
C ALA A 206 6.81 -9.06 -17.39
N LYS A 207 6.30 -8.36 -16.36
CA LYS A 207 7.09 -7.36 -15.63
C LYS A 207 8.34 -7.96 -14.98
N ARG A 208 8.23 -9.13 -14.35
CA ARG A 208 9.35 -9.81 -13.68
C ARG A 208 10.43 -10.28 -14.65
N ASN A 209 10.07 -10.56 -15.89
CA ASN A 209 10.99 -11.11 -16.89
C ASN A 209 11.46 -10.09 -17.93
N GLY A 210 11.27 -8.78 -17.70
CA GLY A 210 11.76 -7.74 -18.62
C GLY A 210 10.84 -7.41 -19.80
N GLY A 211 9.60 -7.88 -19.79
CA GLY A 211 8.55 -7.52 -20.74
C GLY A 211 7.91 -8.72 -21.44
N TRP A 212 6.96 -8.45 -22.34
CA TRP A 212 6.24 -9.50 -23.07
C TRP A 212 7.11 -10.19 -24.13
N LYS A 213 8.11 -9.50 -24.67
CA LYS A 213 8.98 -10.01 -25.75
C LYS A 213 10.05 -10.99 -25.27
N THR A 214 10.23 -11.11 -23.95
CA THR A 214 11.29 -11.91 -23.32
C THR A 214 10.75 -13.21 -22.72
N ILE A 215 9.45 -13.48 -22.86
CA ILE A 215 8.75 -14.66 -22.35
C ILE A 215 7.99 -15.37 -23.46
N ASP A 216 7.49 -16.58 -23.18
CA ASP A 216 6.69 -17.37 -24.12
C ASP A 216 5.45 -16.58 -24.61
N PRO A 217 5.17 -16.53 -25.93
CA PRO A 217 4.05 -15.77 -26.49
C PRO A 217 2.67 -16.15 -25.93
N SER A 218 2.50 -17.36 -25.39
CA SER A 218 1.25 -17.79 -24.78
C SER A 218 0.85 -16.95 -23.56
N HIS A 219 1.80 -16.34 -22.85
CA HIS A 219 1.50 -15.40 -21.75
C HIS A 219 0.81 -14.15 -22.26
N LEU A 220 1.27 -13.59 -23.39
CA LEU A 220 0.64 -12.43 -24.01
C LEU A 220 -0.75 -12.78 -24.56
N ALA A 221 -0.91 -13.97 -25.15
CA ALA A 221 -2.20 -14.46 -25.61
C ALA A 221 -3.22 -14.55 -24.46
N ARG A 222 -2.88 -15.23 -23.35
CA ARG A 222 -3.73 -15.32 -22.16
C ARG A 222 -4.08 -13.96 -21.57
N ALA A 223 -3.11 -13.04 -21.51
CA ALA A 223 -3.35 -11.67 -21.05
C ALA A 223 -4.34 -10.91 -21.95
N ASN A 224 -4.23 -11.09 -23.28
CA ASN A 224 -5.14 -10.47 -24.24
C ASN A 224 -6.55 -11.06 -24.15
N ASP A 225 -6.67 -12.38 -24.02
CA ASP A 225 -7.96 -13.06 -23.88
C ASP A 225 -8.67 -12.59 -22.61
N ALA A 226 -7.96 -12.58 -21.48
CA ALA A 226 -8.49 -12.07 -20.22
C ALA A 226 -8.91 -10.60 -20.32
N LYS A 227 -8.10 -9.77 -20.99
CA LYS A 227 -8.45 -8.36 -21.24
C LYS A 227 -9.71 -8.23 -22.09
N GLN A 228 -9.86 -9.03 -23.14
CA GLN A 228 -11.03 -9.00 -24.01
C GLN A 228 -12.30 -9.43 -23.27
N HIS A 229 -12.22 -10.50 -22.47
CA HIS A 229 -13.33 -10.96 -21.64
C HIS A 229 -13.81 -9.87 -20.69
N LEU A 230 -12.89 -9.25 -19.94
CA LEU A 230 -13.22 -8.18 -19.00
C LEU A 230 -13.83 -6.95 -19.69
N VAL A 231 -13.35 -6.58 -20.89
CA VAL A 231 -13.94 -5.49 -21.68
C VAL A 231 -15.35 -5.83 -22.15
N ALA A 232 -15.57 -7.06 -22.64
CA ALA A 232 -16.90 -7.50 -23.05
C ALA A 232 -17.86 -7.51 -21.86
N ARG A 233 -17.39 -7.99 -20.70
CA ARG A 233 -18.15 -8.02 -19.48
C ARG A 233 -18.52 -6.63 -18.97
N ALA A 234 -17.59 -5.68 -18.98
CA ALA A 234 -17.86 -4.28 -18.61
C ALA A 234 -18.97 -3.67 -19.50
N LYS A 235 -18.93 -3.90 -20.82
CA LYS A 235 -20.00 -3.46 -21.74
C LYS A 235 -21.34 -4.10 -21.44
N GLU A 236 -21.35 -5.38 -21.05
CA GLU A 236 -22.58 -6.05 -20.64
C GLU A 236 -23.17 -5.43 -19.36
N LEU A 237 -22.33 -5.12 -18.36
CA LEU A 237 -22.76 -4.45 -17.14
C LEU A 237 -23.36 -3.06 -17.42
N GLU A 238 -22.74 -2.31 -18.35
CA GLU A 238 -23.21 -1.00 -18.81
C GLU A 238 -24.55 -1.10 -19.58
N SER A 239 -24.69 -2.08 -20.46
CA SER A 239 -25.96 -2.33 -21.15
C SER A 239 -27.08 -2.70 -20.15
N LYS A 240 -26.79 -3.59 -19.20
CA LYS A 240 -27.74 -4.01 -18.16
C LYS A 240 -28.09 -2.88 -17.18
N SER A 241 -27.16 -1.97 -16.89
CA SER A 241 -27.44 -0.85 -16.01
C SER A 241 -28.39 0.17 -16.65
N ALA A 242 -28.36 0.32 -17.98
CA ALA A 242 -29.31 1.14 -18.73
C ALA A 242 -30.69 0.47 -18.88
N ALA A 243 -30.73 -0.86 -18.99
CA ALA A 243 -31.97 -1.61 -19.30
C ALA A 243 -32.78 -2.04 -18.08
N GLU A 244 -32.16 -2.21 -16.91
CA GLU A 244 -32.81 -2.87 -15.77
C GLU A 244 -33.16 -1.91 -14.60
N PRO A 245 -34.25 -2.19 -13.86
CA PRO A 245 -34.54 -1.49 -12.61
C PRO A 245 -33.38 -1.58 -11.62
N ASN A 246 -33.17 -0.51 -10.85
CA ASN A 246 -32.01 -0.32 -9.98
C ASN A 246 -30.64 -0.28 -10.69
N GLY A 247 -30.63 -0.27 -12.04
CA GLY A 247 -29.50 0.06 -12.91
C GLY A 247 -28.13 -0.32 -12.36
N TRP A 248 -27.31 0.70 -12.07
CA TRP A 248 -25.95 0.57 -11.53
C TRP A 248 -25.87 0.09 -10.08
N ARG A 249 -26.93 0.24 -9.30
CA ARG A 249 -26.98 -0.17 -7.87
C ARG A 249 -27.21 -1.67 -7.70
N ARG A 250 -27.76 -2.34 -8.71
CA ARG A 250 -28.05 -3.77 -8.69
C ARG A 250 -26.76 -4.59 -8.68
N PHE A 251 -26.62 -5.53 -7.74
CA PHE A 251 -25.49 -6.47 -7.60
C PHE A 251 -24.10 -5.83 -7.70
N GLY A 252 -23.94 -4.61 -7.16
CA GLY A 252 -22.65 -3.90 -7.16
C GLY A 252 -22.11 -3.58 -8.56
N ARG A 253 -22.95 -3.49 -9.60
CA ARG A 253 -22.54 -3.27 -11.00
C ARG A 253 -21.57 -2.12 -11.19
N GLN A 254 -21.83 -0.97 -10.56
CA GLN A 254 -20.93 0.19 -10.69
C GLN A 254 -19.50 -0.18 -10.30
N LYS A 255 -19.33 -0.74 -9.10
CA LYS A 255 -18.02 -1.12 -8.58
C LYS A 255 -17.36 -2.20 -9.45
N ARG A 256 -18.13 -3.21 -9.93
CA ARG A 256 -17.63 -4.24 -10.83
C ARG A 256 -17.16 -3.65 -12.17
N TYR A 257 -17.94 -2.75 -12.76
CA TYR A 257 -17.60 -2.04 -13.99
C TYR A 257 -16.32 -1.21 -13.81
N ASP A 258 -16.25 -0.40 -12.75
CA ASP A 258 -15.08 0.44 -12.47
C ASP A 258 -13.80 -0.40 -12.33
N LEU A 259 -13.87 -1.54 -11.64
CA LEU A 259 -12.73 -2.47 -11.50
C LEU A 259 -12.27 -3.04 -12.85
N MET A 260 -13.20 -3.43 -13.73
CA MET A 260 -12.85 -3.95 -15.06
C MET A 260 -12.27 -2.86 -15.97
N LYS A 261 -12.81 -1.64 -15.92
CA LYS A 261 -12.31 -0.49 -16.67
C LYS A 261 -10.89 -0.12 -16.22
N GLU A 262 -10.68 -0.05 -14.91
CA GLU A 262 -9.35 0.16 -14.32
C GLU A 262 -8.35 -0.93 -14.77
N ALA A 263 -8.75 -2.21 -14.68
CA ALA A 263 -7.88 -3.32 -15.07
C ALA A 263 -7.52 -3.33 -16.56
N THR A 264 -8.46 -2.93 -17.43
CA THR A 264 -8.31 -3.01 -18.88
C THR A 264 -7.73 -1.73 -19.50
N GLY A 265 -7.78 -0.60 -18.78
CA GLY A 265 -7.38 0.72 -19.28
C GLY A 265 -8.29 1.21 -20.40
N LYS A 266 -9.58 0.82 -20.39
CA LYS A 266 -10.59 1.21 -21.37
C LYS A 266 -11.78 1.86 -20.70
#